data_AF-A0A7J6PJ55-F1
#
_entry.id   AF-A0A7J6PJ55-F1
#
_cell.length_a   1.000
_cell.length_b   1.000
_cell.length_c   1.000
_cell.angle_alpha   90.00
_cell.angle_beta   90.00
_cell.angle_gamma   90.00
#
_symmetry.space_group_name_H-M   'P 1'
#
loop_
_entity.id
_entity.type
_entity.pdbx_description
1 polymer ?
#
loop_
_entity_poly.entity_id
_entity_poly.type
_entity_poly.pdbx_seq_one_letter_code
_entity_poly.pdbx_strand_id
1 'polypeptide(L)'
;MQITLKGRAASELVLGDELTLTELLFRNEFGEADVPSCVALVCCFACDSGVSQMSHEAAEALLPPETVKLLEQAMETHGKVAEILTKERVETDWTEFDKQLCLGIAPLAYAWAKGVPFAELMTAEPIQSKEDEEVYYSLWKPGDKPLQEGAVVRSIQRCDELFRRLGKAAGVMGSTEVVEKVEKCREAIRRDIVFALSLYLEQDGQRQASKAVDEAGGRRKGVQ
;
A
#
# COMPACT_ATOMS: atom_id res chain seq x y z
N MET A 1 1.75 6.18 33.72
CA MET A 1 2.09 5.07 32.81
C MET A 1 3.02 5.62 31.75
N GLN A 2 4.25 5.10 31.62
CA GLN A 2 5.16 5.52 30.55
C GLN A 2 4.83 4.73 29.28
N ILE A 3 4.69 5.43 28.16
CA ILE A 3 4.44 4.79 26.86
C ILE A 3 5.75 4.11 26.42
N THR A 4 5.66 2.84 26.01
CA THR A 4 6.80 2.07 25.53
C THR A 4 7.22 2.52 24.12
N LEU A 5 8.40 2.07 23.67
CA LEU A 5 8.84 2.34 22.29
C LEU A 5 7.85 1.79 21.25
N LYS A 6 7.34 0.56 21.45
CA LYS A 6 6.28 -0.03 20.61
C LYS A 6 5.03 0.84 20.60
N GLY A 7 4.58 1.33 21.75
CA GLY A 7 3.42 2.22 21.84
C GLY A 7 3.62 3.55 21.11
N ARG A 8 4.83 4.12 21.16
CA ARG A 8 5.17 5.33 20.39
C ARG A 8 5.20 5.07 18.88
N ALA A 9 5.78 3.95 18.44
CA ALA A 9 5.78 3.58 17.03
C ALA A 9 4.36 3.33 16.51
N ALA A 10 3.55 2.57 17.26
CA ALA A 10 2.14 2.33 16.93
C ALA A 10 1.34 3.63 16.82
N SER A 11 1.65 4.65 17.63
CA SER A 11 0.95 5.95 17.57
C SER A 11 1.14 6.71 16.24
N GLU A 12 2.14 6.34 15.42
CA GLU A 12 2.30 6.89 14.07
C GLU A 12 1.41 6.20 13.03
N LEU A 13 0.96 4.96 13.31
CA LEU A 13 0.10 4.14 12.47
C LEU A 13 -1.37 4.41 12.84
N VAL A 14 -1.96 5.44 12.22
CA VAL A 14 -3.36 5.85 12.45
C VAL A 14 -4.33 5.23 11.42
N LEU A 15 -3.82 4.33 10.57
CA LEU A 15 -4.52 3.74 9.44
C LEU A 15 -4.20 2.24 9.36
N GLY A 16 -5.22 1.41 9.22
CA GLY A 16 -5.07 -0.06 9.16
C GLY A 16 -4.98 -0.71 10.53
N ASP A 17 -4.48 -1.96 10.57
CA ASP A 17 -4.20 -2.69 11.80
C ASP A 17 -2.82 -2.26 12.37
N GLU A 18 -2.85 -1.28 13.26
CA GLU A 18 -1.65 -0.70 13.87
C GLU A 18 -0.87 -1.70 14.73
N LEU A 19 -1.56 -2.67 15.35
CA LEU A 19 -0.94 -3.65 16.25
C LEU A 19 -0.11 -4.65 15.45
N THR A 20 -0.70 -5.23 14.40
CA THR A 20 -0.01 -6.17 13.52
C THR A 20 1.15 -5.50 12.80
N LEU A 21 0.93 -4.32 12.20
CA LEU A 21 1.97 -3.60 11.48
C LEU A 21 3.13 -3.19 12.39
N THR A 22 2.84 -2.78 13.63
CA THR A 22 3.90 -2.50 14.62
C THR A 22 4.68 -3.77 14.94
N GLU A 23 4.01 -4.90 15.13
CA GLU A 23 4.69 -6.15 15.46
C GLU A 23 5.58 -6.64 14.31
N LEU A 24 5.10 -6.56 13.06
CA LEU A 24 5.89 -6.87 11.86
C LEU A 24 7.12 -5.96 11.74
N LEU A 25 6.96 -4.67 12.05
CA LEU A 25 8.06 -3.71 12.02
C LEU A 25 9.14 -4.06 13.05
N PHE A 26 8.75 -4.44 14.27
CA PHE A 26 9.69 -4.83 15.33
C PHE A 26 10.35 -6.20 15.13
N ARG A 27 9.76 -7.07 14.30
CA ARG A 27 10.36 -8.33 13.87
C ARG A 27 11.31 -8.17 12.68
N ASN A 28 11.43 -6.96 12.14
CA ASN A 28 12.28 -6.63 10.99
C ASN A 28 11.88 -7.35 9.68
N GLU A 29 10.61 -7.73 9.54
CA GLU A 29 10.13 -8.46 8.34
C GLU A 29 10.28 -7.64 7.06
N PHE A 30 10.20 -6.30 7.15
CA PHE A 30 10.39 -5.39 6.01
C PHE A 30 11.85 -5.20 5.57
N GLY A 31 12.82 -5.45 6.46
CA GLY A 31 14.25 -5.28 6.14
C GLY A 31 14.72 -6.33 5.13
N GLU A 32 14.35 -7.58 5.40
CA GLU A 32 14.76 -8.76 4.63
C GLU A 32 14.02 -8.88 3.28
N ALA A 33 12.78 -8.38 3.21
CA ALA A 33 11.95 -8.47 2.01
C ALA A 33 12.37 -7.48 0.90
N ASP A 34 12.13 -7.86 -0.36
CA ASP A 34 12.32 -6.96 -1.50
C ASP A 34 11.19 -5.91 -1.58
N VAL A 35 11.40 -4.88 -2.40
CA VAL A 35 10.44 -3.77 -2.53
C VAL A 35 9.06 -4.27 -3.01
N PRO A 36 8.95 -5.11 -4.06
CA PRO A 36 7.67 -5.66 -4.46
C PRO A 36 6.94 -6.46 -3.38
N SER A 37 7.64 -7.29 -2.59
CA SER A 37 7.02 -8.05 -1.49
C SER A 37 6.53 -7.13 -0.37
N CYS A 38 7.31 -6.12 0.00
CA CYS A 38 6.88 -5.09 0.95
C CYS A 38 5.61 -4.39 0.48
N VAL A 39 5.53 -4.01 -0.81
CA VAL A 39 4.34 -3.37 -1.38
C VAL A 39 3.14 -4.32 -1.36
N ALA A 40 3.33 -5.58 -1.72
CA ALA A 40 2.28 -6.60 -1.66
C ALA A 40 1.69 -6.72 -0.25
N LEU A 41 2.56 -6.90 0.75
CA LEU A 41 2.17 -7.01 2.17
C LEU A 41 1.43 -5.76 2.67
N VAL A 42 2.01 -4.57 2.51
CA VAL A 42 1.42 -3.33 3.06
C VAL A 42 0.11 -2.99 2.38
N CYS A 43 -0.03 -3.30 1.08
CA CYS A 43 -1.27 -3.06 0.37
C CYS A 43 -2.43 -3.92 0.90
N CYS A 44 -2.16 -5.11 1.44
CA CYS A 44 -3.18 -5.93 2.10
C CYS A 44 -3.86 -5.23 3.28
N PHE A 45 -3.13 -4.37 4.00
CA PHE A 45 -3.64 -3.56 5.12
C PHE A 45 -4.26 -2.23 4.69
N ALA A 46 -4.07 -1.85 3.43
CA ALA A 46 -4.58 -0.61 2.85
C ALA A 46 -5.71 -0.86 1.82
N CYS A 47 -6.17 -2.11 1.74
CA CYS A 47 -7.07 -2.61 0.71
C CYS A 47 -8.46 -1.96 0.80
N ASP A 48 -9.03 -1.57 -0.34
CA ASP A 48 -10.40 -1.07 -0.42
C ASP A 48 -11.41 -2.22 -0.25
N SER A 49 -12.53 -1.96 0.42
CA SER A 49 -13.58 -2.96 0.69
C SER A 49 -14.23 -3.53 -0.58
N GLY A 50 -13.98 -2.93 -1.75
CA GLY A 50 -14.40 -3.45 -3.04
C GLY A 50 -13.56 -4.62 -3.55
N VAL A 51 -12.42 -4.93 -2.93
CA VAL A 51 -11.55 -6.07 -3.29
C VAL A 51 -11.96 -7.29 -2.47
N SER A 52 -12.23 -8.40 -3.15
CA SER A 52 -12.57 -9.67 -2.51
C SER A 52 -11.34 -10.30 -1.84
N GLN A 53 -11.57 -11.01 -0.73
CA GLN A 53 -10.54 -11.82 -0.10
C GLN A 53 -10.07 -12.94 -1.04
N MET A 54 -8.78 -13.29 -0.94
CA MET A 54 -8.16 -14.39 -1.66
C MET A 54 -7.70 -15.46 -0.67
N SER A 55 -7.72 -16.73 -1.09
CA SER A 55 -7.22 -17.83 -0.26
C SER A 55 -5.70 -17.87 -0.24
N HIS A 56 -5.14 -18.54 0.75
CA HIS A 56 -3.70 -18.70 0.88
C HIS A 56 -3.09 -19.50 -0.31
N GLU A 57 -3.77 -20.57 -0.74
CA GLU A 57 -3.35 -21.40 -1.87
C GLU A 57 -3.34 -20.63 -3.20
N ALA A 58 -4.26 -19.65 -3.33
CA ALA A 58 -4.24 -18.74 -4.46
C ALA A 58 -3.06 -17.76 -4.37
N ALA A 59 -2.68 -17.30 -3.18
CA ALA A 59 -1.46 -16.50 -2.99
C ALA A 59 -0.21 -17.31 -3.40
N GLU A 60 -0.09 -18.56 -2.95
CA GLU A 60 1.00 -19.49 -3.32
C GLU A 60 1.16 -19.68 -4.83
N ALA A 61 0.04 -19.71 -5.56
CA ALA A 61 0.06 -19.88 -7.01
C ALA A 61 0.43 -18.60 -7.78
N LEU A 62 0.30 -17.43 -7.16
CA LEU A 62 0.36 -16.12 -7.84
C LEU A 62 1.58 -15.27 -7.46
N LEU A 63 2.21 -15.58 -6.33
CA LEU A 63 3.29 -14.79 -5.76
C LEU A 63 4.56 -15.62 -5.58
N PRO A 64 5.74 -14.98 -5.61
CA PRO A 64 6.99 -15.65 -5.28
C PRO A 64 6.96 -16.24 -3.86
N PRO A 65 7.67 -17.36 -3.60
CA PRO A 65 7.66 -18.03 -2.30
C PRO A 65 8.04 -17.10 -1.12
N GLU A 66 9.00 -16.20 -1.31
CA GLU A 66 9.42 -15.25 -0.27
C GLU A 66 8.33 -14.23 0.06
N THR A 67 7.55 -13.80 -0.95
CA THR A 67 6.40 -12.92 -0.74
C THR A 67 5.28 -13.65 0.00
N VAL A 68 5.01 -14.91 -0.37
CA VAL A 68 3.98 -15.72 0.30
C VAL A 68 4.34 -15.93 1.77
N LYS A 69 5.59 -16.30 2.05
CA LYS A 69 6.12 -16.44 3.42
C LYS A 69 5.93 -15.15 4.23
N LEU A 70 6.19 -13.99 3.63
CA LEU A 70 5.96 -12.70 4.28
C LEU A 70 4.48 -12.46 4.60
N LEU A 71 3.57 -12.85 3.71
CA LEU A 71 2.12 -12.78 3.97
C LEU A 71 1.68 -13.76 5.07
N GLU A 72 2.25 -14.97 5.13
CA GLU A 72 1.98 -15.93 6.21
C GLU A 72 2.38 -15.37 7.58
N GLN A 73 3.56 -14.75 7.67
CA GLN A 73 4.03 -14.12 8.92
C GLN A 73 3.07 -13.01 9.37
N ALA A 74 2.50 -12.26 8.42
CA ALA A 74 1.49 -11.25 8.70
C ALA A 74 0.17 -11.85 9.18
N MET A 75 -0.32 -12.90 8.52
CA MET A 75 -1.53 -13.63 8.93
C MET A 75 -1.38 -14.25 10.32
N GLU A 76 -0.23 -14.88 10.61
CA GLU A 76 0.06 -15.45 11.93
C GLU A 76 0.07 -14.36 13.00
N THR A 77 0.67 -13.20 12.70
CA THR A 77 0.73 -12.08 13.62
C THR A 77 -0.65 -11.47 13.86
N HIS A 78 -1.45 -11.30 12.81
CA HIS A 78 -2.83 -10.81 12.89
C HIS A 78 -3.72 -11.76 13.72
N GLY A 79 -3.57 -13.08 13.53
CA GLY A 79 -4.23 -14.09 14.36
C GLY A 79 -3.84 -14.01 15.85
N LYS A 80 -2.55 -13.83 16.15
CA LYS A 80 -2.09 -13.63 17.54
C LYS A 80 -2.66 -12.37 18.17
N VAL A 81 -2.81 -11.29 17.41
CA VAL A 81 -3.48 -10.06 17.89
C VAL A 81 -4.94 -10.36 18.22
N ALA A 82 -5.67 -11.05 17.35
CA ALA A 82 -7.06 -11.46 17.60
C ALA A 82 -7.22 -12.32 18.87
N GLU A 83 -6.32 -13.28 19.08
CA GLU A 83 -6.29 -14.12 20.28
C GLU A 83 -6.13 -13.27 21.55
N ILE A 84 -5.23 -12.29 21.53
CA ILE A 84 -4.98 -11.40 22.67
C ILE A 84 -6.19 -10.50 22.93
N LEU A 85 -6.76 -9.88 21.89
CA LEU A 85 -7.96 -9.05 22.02
C LEU A 85 -9.14 -9.84 22.62
N THR A 86 -9.32 -11.08 22.18
CA THR A 86 -10.33 -12.01 22.71
C THR A 86 -10.06 -12.33 24.19
N LYS A 87 -8.82 -12.70 24.51
CA LYS A 87 -8.41 -13.06 25.89
C LYS A 87 -8.62 -11.90 26.86
N GLU A 88 -8.28 -10.69 26.45
CA GLU A 88 -8.43 -9.46 27.24
C GLU A 88 -9.86 -8.89 27.21
N ARG A 89 -10.79 -9.56 26.51
CA ARG A 89 -12.22 -9.20 26.41
C ARG A 89 -12.44 -7.80 25.83
N VAL A 90 -11.63 -7.43 24.85
CA VAL A 90 -11.81 -6.18 24.11
C VAL A 90 -13.03 -6.34 23.19
N GLU A 91 -13.99 -5.43 23.30
CA GLU A 91 -15.14 -5.39 22.40
C GLU A 91 -14.64 -5.12 20.97
N THR A 92 -14.80 -6.10 20.08
CA THR A 92 -14.23 -6.09 18.73
C THR A 92 -15.29 -6.58 17.75
N ASP A 93 -15.48 -5.86 16.65
CA ASP A 93 -16.22 -6.37 15.51
C ASP A 93 -15.29 -7.27 14.69
N TRP A 94 -15.40 -8.58 14.90
CA TRP A 94 -14.56 -9.56 14.21
C TRP A 94 -14.75 -9.56 12.70
N THR A 95 -15.92 -9.15 12.21
CA THR A 95 -16.17 -9.05 10.76
C THR A 95 -15.35 -7.92 10.14
N GLU A 96 -15.22 -6.79 10.84
CA GLU A 96 -14.41 -5.67 10.38
C GLU A 96 -12.92 -5.91 10.63
N PHE A 97 -12.56 -6.56 11.75
CA PHE A 97 -11.18 -6.96 12.04
C PHE A 97 -10.60 -7.86 10.94
N ASP A 98 -11.31 -8.92 10.55
CA ASP A 98 -10.86 -9.83 9.48
C ASP A 98 -10.66 -9.13 8.12
N LYS A 99 -11.41 -8.05 7.87
CA LYS A 99 -11.27 -7.24 6.64
C LYS A 99 -10.05 -6.32 6.66
N GLN A 100 -9.43 -6.08 7.81
CA GLN A 100 -8.23 -5.25 7.91
C GLN A 100 -7.03 -5.88 7.18
N LEU A 101 -7.03 -7.19 6.95
CA LEU A 101 -6.01 -7.92 6.19
C LEU A 101 -6.63 -8.63 4.98
N CYS A 102 -6.57 -8.00 3.80
CA CYS A 102 -7.11 -8.56 2.56
C CYS A 102 -5.99 -8.94 1.58
N LEU A 103 -5.77 -10.24 1.37
CA LEU A 103 -4.72 -10.76 0.48
C LEU A 103 -5.05 -10.53 -1.00
N GLY A 104 -6.32 -10.33 -1.36
CA GLY A 104 -6.75 -10.29 -2.77
C GLY A 104 -6.08 -9.21 -3.63
N ILE A 105 -5.55 -8.15 -3.01
CA ILE A 105 -4.80 -7.10 -3.74
C ILE A 105 -3.31 -7.40 -3.89
N ALA A 106 -2.76 -8.35 -3.12
CA ALA A 106 -1.32 -8.54 -2.96
C ALA A 106 -0.59 -8.80 -4.30
N PRO A 107 -1.08 -9.70 -5.18
CA PRO A 107 -0.40 -9.95 -6.46
C PRO A 107 -0.46 -8.76 -7.42
N LEU A 108 -1.53 -7.95 -7.36
CA LEU A 108 -1.64 -6.74 -8.18
C LEU A 108 -0.63 -5.71 -7.69
N ALA A 109 -0.58 -5.50 -6.38
CA ALA A 109 0.33 -4.56 -5.75
C ALA A 109 1.79 -4.95 -6.00
N TYR A 110 2.11 -6.24 -5.95
CA TYR A 110 3.41 -6.79 -6.31
C TYR A 110 3.78 -6.45 -7.77
N ALA A 111 2.92 -6.79 -8.72
CA ALA A 111 3.15 -6.54 -10.14
C ALA A 111 3.23 -5.04 -10.47
N TRP A 112 2.43 -4.21 -9.80
CA TRP A 112 2.51 -2.75 -9.91
C TRP A 112 3.86 -2.22 -9.44
N ALA A 113 4.40 -2.71 -8.32
CA ALA A 113 5.71 -2.34 -7.82
C ALA A 113 6.85 -2.79 -8.75
N LYS A 114 6.67 -3.88 -9.50
CA LYS A 114 7.59 -4.32 -10.57
C LYS A 114 7.51 -3.48 -11.85
N GLY A 115 6.62 -2.49 -11.94
CA GLY A 115 6.53 -1.59 -13.10
C GLY A 115 5.53 -2.02 -14.17
N VAL A 116 4.71 -3.05 -13.93
CA VAL A 116 3.70 -3.51 -14.91
C VAL A 116 2.68 -2.38 -15.20
N PRO A 117 2.38 -2.06 -16.47
CA PRO A 117 1.39 -1.04 -16.81
C PRO A 117 0.00 -1.34 -16.24
N PHE A 118 -0.73 -0.30 -15.82
CA PHE A 118 -2.05 -0.46 -15.20
C PHE A 118 -3.06 -1.18 -16.11
N ALA A 119 -3.00 -0.90 -17.42
CA ALA A 119 -3.86 -1.56 -18.39
C ALA A 119 -3.63 -3.08 -18.41
N GLU A 120 -2.37 -3.53 -18.33
CA GLU A 120 -2.02 -4.95 -18.29
C GLU A 120 -2.46 -5.60 -16.97
N LEU A 121 -2.29 -4.90 -15.83
CA LEU A 121 -2.77 -5.37 -14.52
C LEU A 121 -4.29 -5.64 -14.48
N MET A 122 -5.06 -4.84 -15.21
CA MET A 122 -6.51 -4.96 -15.24
C MET A 122 -7.00 -5.99 -16.25
N THR A 123 -6.12 -6.58 -17.07
CA THR A 123 -6.51 -7.69 -17.93
C THR A 123 -6.61 -8.99 -17.14
N ALA A 124 -7.56 -9.85 -17.51
CA ALA A 124 -7.69 -11.18 -16.96
C ALA A 124 -6.73 -12.20 -17.62
N GLU A 125 -5.69 -11.72 -18.32
CA GLU A 125 -4.72 -12.56 -19.01
C GLU A 125 -3.36 -12.53 -18.27
N PRO A 126 -2.54 -13.59 -18.41
CA PRO A 126 -1.26 -13.69 -17.73
C PRO A 126 -0.36 -12.49 -18.07
N ILE A 127 0.12 -11.80 -17.04
CA ILE A 127 1.09 -10.71 -17.17
C ILE A 127 2.47 -11.35 -17.32
N GLN A 128 3.03 -11.32 -18.53
CA GLN A 128 4.45 -11.59 -18.74
C GLN A 128 5.23 -10.30 -18.45
N SER A 129 6.16 -10.34 -17.49
CA SER A 129 7.19 -9.30 -17.41
C SER A 129 8.02 -9.32 -18.69
N LYS A 130 8.34 -8.14 -19.25
CA LYS A 130 9.21 -8.04 -20.44
C LYS A 130 10.69 -8.21 -20.11
N GLU A 131 11.05 -8.16 -18.83
CA GLU A 131 12.44 -8.11 -18.36
C GLU A 131 12.86 -9.42 -17.65
N ASP A 132 11.93 -10.12 -17.01
CA ASP A 132 12.13 -11.43 -16.38
C ASP A 132 11.14 -12.42 -17.00
N GLU A 133 11.53 -13.68 -17.24
CA GLU A 133 10.63 -14.76 -17.73
C GLU A 133 9.51 -15.14 -16.71
N GLU A 134 9.31 -14.35 -15.67
CA GLU A 134 8.28 -14.53 -14.66
C GLU A 134 6.89 -14.12 -15.20
N VAL A 135 5.97 -15.09 -15.19
CA VAL A 135 4.57 -14.93 -15.56
C VAL A 135 3.74 -14.73 -14.29
N TYR A 136 3.08 -13.59 -14.13
CA TYR A 136 2.10 -13.36 -13.07
C TYR A 136 0.70 -13.66 -13.59
N TYR A 137 -0.05 -14.51 -12.90
CA TYR A 137 -1.38 -14.90 -13.36
C TYR A 137 -2.46 -13.89 -12.93
N SER A 138 -3.50 -13.80 -13.75
CA SER A 138 -4.67 -12.97 -13.51
C SER A 138 -5.36 -13.30 -12.19
N LEU A 139 -5.63 -12.26 -11.41
CA LEU A 139 -6.21 -12.33 -10.07
C LEU A 139 -7.70 -12.69 -10.01
N TRP A 140 -8.36 -12.78 -11.16
CA TRP A 140 -9.80 -12.92 -11.27
C TRP A 140 -10.14 -14.03 -12.25
N LYS A 141 -10.96 -14.98 -11.82
CA LYS A 141 -11.49 -16.02 -12.72
C LYS A 141 -12.67 -15.44 -13.51
N PRO A 142 -12.83 -15.77 -14.80
CA PRO A 142 -14.04 -15.48 -15.54
C PRO A 142 -15.27 -16.04 -14.80
N GLY A 143 -16.16 -15.17 -14.33
CA GLY A 143 -17.32 -15.53 -13.51
C GLY A 143 -17.36 -14.86 -12.12
N ASP A 144 -16.22 -14.40 -11.61
CA ASP A 144 -16.16 -13.57 -10.40
C ASP A 144 -16.58 -12.12 -10.69
N LYS A 145 -17.02 -11.40 -9.65
CA LYS A 145 -17.30 -9.97 -9.76
C LYS A 145 -16.03 -9.26 -10.26
N PRO A 146 -16.07 -8.52 -11.38
CA PRO A 146 -14.88 -7.89 -11.93
C PRO A 146 -14.31 -6.90 -10.92
N LEU A 147 -12.99 -6.92 -10.75
CA LEU A 147 -12.34 -5.98 -9.84
C LEU A 147 -12.49 -4.57 -10.41
N GLN A 148 -12.99 -3.66 -9.58
CA GLN A 148 -13.14 -2.27 -9.97
C GLN A 148 -11.78 -1.57 -9.97
N GLU A 149 -11.41 -0.95 -11.09
CA GLU A 149 -10.17 -0.19 -11.25
C GLU A 149 -10.05 0.88 -10.16
N GLY A 150 -11.16 1.53 -9.82
CA GLY A 150 -11.21 2.53 -8.76
C GLY A 150 -10.86 1.96 -7.38
N ALA A 151 -11.23 0.70 -7.10
CA ALA A 151 -10.85 0.04 -5.85
C ALA A 151 -9.33 -0.19 -5.80
N VAL A 152 -8.74 -0.64 -6.91
CA VAL A 152 -7.29 -0.80 -7.05
C VAL A 152 -6.54 0.51 -6.83
N VAL A 153 -6.94 1.57 -7.55
CA VAL A 153 -6.31 2.90 -7.45
C VAL A 153 -6.37 3.40 -6.00
N ARG A 154 -7.52 3.28 -5.34
CA ARG A 154 -7.67 3.68 -3.93
C ARG A 154 -6.79 2.84 -3.00
N SER A 155 -6.71 1.52 -3.19
CA SER A 155 -5.84 0.65 -2.39
C SER A 155 -4.37 1.05 -2.50
N ILE A 156 -3.88 1.35 -3.71
CA ILE A 156 -2.49 1.77 -3.92
C ILE A 156 -2.21 3.15 -3.32
N GLN A 157 -3.14 4.11 -3.48
CA GLN A 157 -3.02 5.43 -2.85
C GLN A 157 -3.01 5.36 -1.32
N ARG A 158 -3.86 4.51 -0.73
CA ARG A 158 -3.86 4.25 0.71
C ARG A 158 -2.58 3.54 1.15
N CYS A 159 -2.04 2.64 0.32
CA CYS A 159 -0.78 1.95 0.56
C CYS A 159 0.39 2.96 0.64
N ASP A 160 0.45 3.95 -0.25
CA ASP A 160 1.45 5.02 -0.18
C ASP A 160 1.37 5.84 1.12
N GLU A 161 0.15 6.19 1.54
CA GLU A 161 -0.06 6.89 2.82
C GLU A 161 0.33 5.99 4.00
N LEU A 162 0.02 4.70 3.97
CA LEU A 162 0.40 3.74 5.01
C LEU A 162 1.92 3.56 5.08
N PHE A 163 2.60 3.46 3.95
CA PHE A 163 4.06 3.48 3.89
C PHE A 163 4.63 4.75 4.51
N ARG A 164 4.06 5.92 4.21
CA ARG A 164 4.48 7.17 4.84
C ARG A 164 4.34 7.14 6.37
N ARG A 165 3.37 6.41 6.92
CA ARG A 165 3.23 6.19 8.37
C ARG A 165 4.23 5.17 8.90
N LEU A 166 4.46 4.07 8.19
CA LEU A 166 5.48 3.08 8.53
C LEU A 166 6.88 3.69 8.58
N GLY A 167 7.23 4.57 7.65
CA GLY A 167 8.51 5.30 7.68
C GLY A 167 8.67 6.16 8.93
N LYS A 168 7.59 6.82 9.39
CA LYS A 168 7.63 7.56 10.67
C LYS A 168 7.80 6.63 11.87
N ALA A 169 7.06 5.52 11.92
CA ALA A 169 7.19 4.51 12.96
C ALA A 169 8.60 3.91 13.02
N ALA A 170 9.19 3.59 11.86
CA ALA A 170 10.56 3.12 11.74
C ALA A 170 11.58 4.16 12.22
N GLY A 171 11.35 5.44 11.92
CA GLY A 171 12.14 6.56 12.44
C GLY A 171 12.08 6.65 13.97
N VAL A 172 10.93 6.43 14.58
CA VAL A 172 10.78 6.37 16.06
C VAL A 172 11.59 5.22 16.65
N MET A 173 11.69 4.09 15.95
CA MET A 173 12.51 2.94 16.35
C MET A 173 14.01 3.17 16.12
N GLY A 174 14.39 4.16 15.30
CA GLY A 174 15.77 4.42 14.90
C GLY A 174 16.28 3.51 13.77
N SER A 175 15.39 2.81 13.04
CA SER A 175 15.78 1.97 11.91
C SER A 175 15.87 2.79 10.62
N THR A 176 17.08 3.17 10.22
CA THR A 176 17.30 3.91 8.96
C THR A 176 17.10 3.02 7.73
N GLU A 177 17.44 1.74 7.83
CA GLU A 177 17.27 0.76 6.76
C GLU A 177 15.80 0.64 6.33
N VAL A 178 14.89 0.50 7.30
CA VAL A 178 13.46 0.38 7.00
C VAL A 178 12.90 1.70 6.46
N VAL A 179 13.37 2.85 6.97
CA VAL A 179 13.01 4.16 6.41
C VAL A 179 13.40 4.25 4.93
N GLU A 180 14.61 3.86 4.57
CA GLU A 180 15.06 3.85 3.17
C GLU A 180 14.28 2.85 2.31
N LYS A 181 13.99 1.65 2.84
CA LYS A 181 13.17 0.64 2.15
C LYS A 181 11.76 1.18 1.87
N VAL A 182 11.14 1.83 2.85
CA VAL A 182 9.81 2.43 2.72
C VAL A 182 9.79 3.49 1.63
N GLU A 183 10.80 4.36 1.56
CA GLU A 183 10.87 5.36 0.49
C GLU A 183 10.99 4.72 -0.90
N LYS A 184 11.82 3.68 -1.05
CA LYS A 184 11.89 2.90 -2.30
C LYS A 184 10.54 2.27 -2.68
N CYS A 185 9.78 1.78 -1.70
CA CYS A 185 8.43 1.24 -1.94
C CYS A 185 7.47 2.32 -2.44
N ARG A 186 7.52 3.53 -1.85
CA ARG A 186 6.69 4.66 -2.27
C ARG A 186 7.05 5.13 -3.68
N GLU A 187 8.34 5.19 -4.01
CA GLU A 187 8.81 5.52 -5.35
C GLU A 187 8.32 4.51 -6.39
N ALA A 188 8.39 3.21 -6.08
CA ALA A 188 7.97 2.14 -6.99
C ALA A 188 6.47 2.20 -7.36
N ILE A 189 5.61 2.66 -6.44
CA ILE A 189 4.16 2.70 -6.68
C ILE A 189 3.65 4.05 -7.20
N ARG A 190 4.41 5.13 -7.06
CA ARG A 190 4.00 6.51 -7.43
C ARG A 190 4.20 6.81 -8.91
N ARG A 191 3.35 6.25 -9.75
CA ARG A 191 3.41 6.46 -11.19
C ARG A 191 2.04 6.47 -11.87
N ASP A 192 2.04 7.01 -13.08
CA ASP A 192 0.96 6.96 -14.06
C ASP A 192 -0.43 7.32 -13.49
N ILE A 193 -1.46 6.59 -13.93
CA ILE A 193 -2.88 6.85 -13.66
C ILE A 193 -3.24 6.84 -12.17
N VAL A 194 -2.50 6.09 -11.34
CA VAL A 194 -2.78 5.96 -9.91
C VAL A 194 -2.52 7.27 -9.17
N PHE A 195 -1.56 8.08 -9.65
CA PHE A 195 -1.18 9.35 -9.04
C PHE A 195 -1.34 10.55 -9.99
N ALA A 196 -2.18 10.40 -11.02
CA ALA A 196 -2.55 11.50 -11.90
C ALA A 196 -3.17 12.66 -11.08
N LEU A 197 -2.87 13.89 -11.48
CA LEU A 197 -3.39 15.07 -10.81
C LEU A 197 -4.92 15.12 -10.92
N SER A 198 -5.56 15.52 -9.83
CA SER A 198 -7.00 15.81 -9.86
C SER A 198 -7.24 17.00 -10.79
N LEU A 199 -8.18 16.86 -11.73
CA LEU A 199 -8.59 17.92 -12.64
C LEU A 199 -9.02 19.21 -11.92
N TYR A 200 -9.52 19.10 -10.67
CA TYR A 200 -9.86 20.27 -9.85
C TYR A 200 -8.63 21.05 -9.37
N LEU A 201 -7.53 20.37 -9.09
CA LEU A 201 -6.28 21.00 -8.65
C LEU A 201 -5.45 21.52 -9.82
N GLU A 202 -5.56 20.89 -10.99
CA GLU A 202 -4.94 21.39 -12.22
C GLU A 202 -5.51 22.75 -12.63
N GLN A 203 -6.84 22.94 -12.51
CA GLN A 203 -7.48 24.22 -12.82
C GLN A 203 -7.04 25.34 -11.87
N ASP A 204 -6.80 25.04 -10.60
CA ASP A 204 -6.29 26.02 -9.64
C ASP A 204 -4.80 26.32 -9.86
N GLY A 205 -4.00 25.33 -10.24
CA GLY A 205 -2.60 25.54 -10.66
C GLY A 205 -2.49 26.39 -11.92
N GLN A 206 -3.34 26.15 -12.92
CA GLN A 206 -3.41 26.96 -14.14
C GLN A 206 -3.95 28.38 -13.87
N ARG A 207 -4.93 28.54 -12.97
CA ARG A 207 -5.43 29.85 -12.55
C ARG A 207 -4.39 30.65 -11.77
N GLN A 208 -3.61 30.02 -10.88
CA GLN A 208 -2.52 30.69 -10.15
C GLN A 208 -1.37 31.07 -11.09
N ALA A 209 -1.00 30.20 -12.03
CA ALA A 209 0.00 30.50 -13.05
C ALA A 209 -0.45 31.66 -13.98
N SER A 210 -1.72 31.67 -14.41
CA SER A 210 -2.30 32.74 -15.22
C SER A 210 -2.30 34.10 -14.47
N LYS A 211 -2.70 34.11 -13.19
CA LYS A 211 -2.64 35.32 -12.35
C LYS A 211 -1.21 35.84 -12.14
N ALA A 212 -0.23 34.95 -11.96
CA ALA A 212 1.18 35.34 -11.80
C ALA A 212 1.76 35.96 -13.09
N VAL A 213 1.33 35.48 -14.26
CA VAL A 213 1.72 36.06 -15.56
C VAL A 213 1.09 37.44 -15.77
N ASP A 214 -0.19 37.62 -15.39
CA ASP A 214 -0.87 38.92 -15.46
C ASP A 214 -0.25 39.96 -14.51
N GLU A 215 0.13 39.56 -13.28
CA GLU A 215 0.81 40.44 -12.32
C GLU A 215 2.23 40.83 -12.77
N ALA A 216 2.95 39.92 -13.44
CA ALA A 216 4.27 40.21 -14.02
C ALA A 216 4.17 41.11 -15.28
N GLY A 217 3.09 40.97 -16.06
CA GLY A 217 2.80 41.81 -17.23
C GLY A 217 2.36 43.24 -16.88
N GLY A 218 1.65 43.42 -15.75
CA GLY A 218 1.19 44.72 -15.26
C GLY A 218 2.29 45.66 -14.79
N ARG A 219 3.44 45.14 -14.32
CA ARG A 219 4.56 45.96 -13.80
C ARG A 219 5.44 46.62 -14.87
N ARG A 220 5.24 46.33 -16.16
CA ARG A 220 6.06 46.90 -17.26
C ARG A 220 5.45 48.12 -17.99
N LYS A 221 4.22 48.54 -17.65
CA LYS A 221 3.54 49.66 -18.34
C LYS A 221 3.45 50.97 -17.55
N GLY A 222 4.27 51.16 -16.52
CA GLY A 222 4.20 52.31 -15.63
C GLY A 222 5.54 53.00 -15.37
N VAL A 223 6.42 53.15 -16.37
CA VAL A 223 7.55 54.09 -16.33
C VAL A 223 7.80 54.61 -17.75
N GLN A 224 7.09 55.68 -18.13
CA GLN A 224 7.53 56.69 -19.08
C GLN A 224 7.09 58.05 -18.57
#